data_AF-A0A966KK21-F1
#
_entry.id   AF-A0A966KK21-F1
#
_cell.length_a   1.000
_cell.length_b   1.000
_cell.length_c   1.000
_cell.angle_alpha   90.00
_cell.angle_beta   90.00
_cell.angle_gamma   90.00
#
_symmetry.space_group_name_H-M   'P 1'
#
loop_
_entity.id
_entity.type
_entity.pdbx_description
1 polymer ?
#
loop_
_entity_poly.entity_id
_entity_poly.type
_entity_poly.pdbx_seq_one_letter_code
_entity_poly.pdbx_strand_id
1 'polypeptide(L)' 'MADAYDPQVIEAKWQDLWDTRGTYQVDNDDPRPHWYTLCMYPYPSGSAHMGHVRNYTFGDVIVRYRT' A
#
# COMPACT_ATOMS: atom_id res chain seq x y z
N MET A 1 22.84 -10.68 -7.42
CA MET A 1 22.47 -9.57 -6.52
C MET A 1 22.97 -8.30 -7.19
N ALA A 2 22.21 -7.19 -7.12
CA ALA A 2 22.72 -5.91 -7.57
C ALA A 2 23.84 -5.46 -6.61
N ASP A 3 24.94 -4.94 -7.14
CA ASP A 3 26.10 -4.52 -6.34
C ASP A 3 25.80 -3.27 -5.48
N ALA A 4 24.70 -2.56 -5.75
CA ALA A 4 24.17 -1.45 -4.95
C ALA A 4 22.63 -1.49 -4.88
N TYR A 5 22.07 -0.97 -3.77
CA TYR A 5 20.63 -0.81 -3.60
C TYR A 5 20.11 0.37 -4.45
N ASP A 6 19.27 0.07 -5.43
CA ASP A 6 18.56 1.05 -6.25
C ASP A 6 17.05 0.99 -5.96
N PRO A 7 16.52 1.89 -5.11
CA PRO A 7 15.11 1.91 -4.77
C PRO A 7 14.22 2.21 -5.96
N GLN A 8 14.67 3.02 -6.94
CA GLN A 8 13.81 3.43 -8.06
C GLN A 8 13.44 2.23 -8.94
N VAL A 9 14.43 1.36 -9.21
CA VAL A 9 14.20 0.12 -9.97
C VAL A 9 13.39 -0.89 -9.15
N ILE A 10 13.69 -1.02 -7.85
CA ILE A 10 13.04 -2.01 -6.98
C ILE A 10 11.58 -1.65 -6.71
N GLU A 11 11.29 -0.40 -6.35
CA GLU A 11 9.95 0.09 -6.03
C GLU A 11 9.04 -0.01 -7.25
N ALA A 12 9.49 0.45 -8.43
CA ALA A 12 8.71 0.38 -9.66
C ALA A 12 8.33 -1.07 -10.02
N LYS A 13 9.28 -2.01 -9.91
CA LYS A 13 9.04 -3.43 -10.16
C LYS A 13 7.95 -4.00 -9.25
N TRP A 14 8.00 -3.70 -7.95
CA TRP A 14 7.04 -4.27 -7.00
C TRP A 14 5.66 -3.63 -7.11
N GLN A 15 5.59 -2.32 -7.36
CA GLN A 15 4.33 -1.63 -7.61
C GLN A 15 3.61 -2.21 -8.83
N ASP A 16 4.32 -2.39 -9.94
CA ASP A 16 3.80 -3.00 -11.18
C ASP A 16 3.30 -4.45 -10.95
N LEU A 17 4.06 -5.23 -10.18
CA LEU A 17 3.67 -6.60 -9.85
C LEU A 17 2.39 -6.64 -9.00
N TRP A 18 2.27 -5.75 -8.01
CA TRP A 18 1.09 -5.72 -7.14
C TRP A 18 -0.16 -5.31 -7.91
N ASP A 19 -0.05 -4.33 -8.81
CA ASP A 19 -1.14 -3.86 -9.65
C ASP A 19 -1.59 -4.93 -10.65
N THR A 20 -0.63 -5.51 -11.40
CA THR A 20 -0.90 -6.57 -12.38
C THR A 20 -1.56 -7.80 -11.78
N ARG A 21 -1.23 -8.13 -10.52
CA ARG A 21 -1.83 -9.26 -9.80
C ARG A 21 -3.11 -8.93 -9.06
N GLY A 22 -3.51 -7.66 -8.99
CA GLY A 22 -4.60 -7.21 -8.13
C GLY A 22 -4.36 -7.58 -6.65
N THR A 23 -3.11 -7.48 -6.17
CA THR A 23 -2.67 -8.04 -4.86
C THR A 23 -3.51 -7.53 -3.67
N TYR A 24 -4.06 -6.32 -3.78
CA TYR A 24 -4.88 -5.68 -2.75
C TYR A 24 -6.36 -5.55 -3.15
N GLN A 25 -6.79 -6.24 -4.21
CA GLN A 25 -8.21 -6.43 -4.50
C GLN A 25 -8.76 -7.51 -3.57
N VAL A 26 -9.94 -7.26 -3.00
CA VAL A 26 -10.57 -8.14 -2.01
C VAL A 26 -11.80 -8.77 -2.64
N ASP A 27 -11.95 -10.08 -2.43
CA ASP A 27 -13.15 -10.84 -2.79
C ASP A 27 -14.03 -11.01 -1.54
N ASN A 28 -15.35 -10.85 -1.70
CA ASN A 28 -16.31 -11.06 -0.62
C ASN A 28 -16.47 -12.55 -0.27
N ASP A 29 -16.09 -13.44 -1.18
CA ASP A 29 -16.10 -14.89 -0.96
C ASP A 29 -14.78 -15.41 -0.36
N ASP A 30 -13.84 -14.51 0.00
CA ASP A 30 -12.58 -14.89 0.65
C ASP A 30 -12.84 -15.53 2.03
N PRO A 31 -12.35 -16.75 2.29
CA PRO A 31 -12.63 -17.46 3.54
C PRO A 31 -11.85 -16.93 4.75
N ARG A 32 -10.91 -16.00 4.57
CA ARG A 32 -10.13 -15.40 5.67
C ARG A 32 -11.01 -14.49 6.54
N PRO A 33 -10.67 -14.31 7.84
CA PRO A 33 -11.41 -13.38 8.69
C PRO A 33 -11.43 -11.97 8.11
N HIS A 34 -12.62 -11.38 8.00
CA HIS A 34 -12.79 -10.04 7.45
C HIS A 34 -12.06 -8.99 8.29
N TRP A 35 -11.41 -8.05 7.61
CA TRP A 35 -10.76 -6.91 8.23
C TRP A 35 -10.90 -5.68 7.36
N TYR A 36 -11.16 -4.52 7.98
CA TYR A 36 -11.22 -3.24 7.28
C TYR A 36 -10.37 -2.21 8.01
N THR A 37 -9.25 -1.82 7.40
CA THR A 37 -8.45 -0.65 7.80
C THR A 37 -8.90 0.57 7.01
N LEU A 38 -9.23 1.67 7.69
CA LEU A 38 -9.60 2.94 7.08
C LEU A 38 -8.70 4.07 7.59
N CYS A 39 -8.14 4.84 6.67
CA CYS A 39 -7.50 6.11 6.97
C CYS A 39 -8.41 7.28 6.56
N MET A 40 -8.31 8.40 7.28
CA MET A 40 -9.02 9.63 6.92
C MET A 40 -8.68 10.06 5.49
N TYR A 41 -9.70 10.18 4.63
CA TYR A 41 -9.53 10.59 3.24
C TYR A 41 -9.06 12.06 3.16
N PRO A 42 -8.12 12.41 2.26
CA PRO A 42 -7.56 13.76 2.22
C PRO A 42 -8.50 14.72 1.48
N TYR A 43 -8.41 16.01 1.83
CA TYR A 43 -8.92 17.07 0.96
C TYR A 43 -7.94 17.29 -0.21
N PRO A 44 -8.43 17.59 -1.43
CA PRO A 44 -7.57 17.82 -2.60
C PRO A 44 -6.96 19.24 -2.57
N SER A 45 -6.20 19.56 -1.53
CA SER A 45 -5.63 20.90 -1.29
C SER A 45 -4.27 21.15 -1.98
N GLY A 46 -3.76 20.16 -2.71
CA GLY A 46 -2.46 20.21 -3.38
C GLY A 46 -1.70 18.89 -3.23
N SER A 47 -0.37 18.96 -3.28
CA SER A 47 0.49 17.78 -3.10
C SER A 47 0.42 17.24 -1.67
N ALA A 48 0.63 15.93 -1.52
CA ALA A 48 0.67 15.30 -0.20
C ALA A 48 1.84 15.82 0.64
N HIS A 49 1.56 16.36 1.83
CA HIS A 49 2.56 16.67 2.85
C HIS A 49 2.87 15.47 3.77
N MET A 50 3.91 15.59 4.61
CA MET A 50 4.36 14.53 5.53
C MET A 50 3.29 14.00 6.50
N GLY A 51 2.29 14.82 6.85
CA GLY A 51 1.12 14.34 7.60
C GLY A 51 0.34 13.22 6.89
N HIS A 52 0.17 13.31 5.57
CA HIS A 52 -0.46 12.25 4.77
C HIS A 52 0.39 10.99 4.76
N VAL A 53 1.69 11.14 4.51
CA VAL A 53 2.65 10.03 4.50
C VAL A 53 2.58 9.28 5.83
N ARG A 54 2.65 9.99 6.96
CA ARG A 54 2.54 9.37 8.28
C ARG A 54 1.20 8.62 8.46
N ASN A 55 0.08 9.25 8.11
CA ASN A 55 -1.24 8.66 8.28
C ASN A 55 -1.42 7.38 7.44
N TYR A 56 -1.10 7.45 6.15
CA TYR A 56 -1.31 6.35 5.22
C TYR A 56 -0.30 5.23 5.38
N THR A 57 0.95 5.52 5.73
CA THR A 57 1.94 4.47 6.03
C THR A 57 1.52 3.64 7.24
N PHE A 58 1.01 4.23 8.32
CA PHE A 58 0.54 3.44 9.47
C PHE A 58 -0.70 2.60 9.15
N GLY A 59 -1.62 3.13 8.33
CA GLY A 59 -2.73 2.34 7.81
C GLY A 59 -2.25 1.15 6.98
N ASP A 60 -1.33 1.39 6.04
CA ASP A 60 -0.78 0.35 5.16
C ASP A 60 -0.01 -0.73 5.94
N VAL A 61 0.71 -0.37 7.01
CA VAL A 61 1.35 -1.35 7.91
C VAL A 61 0.31 -2.31 8.51
N ILE A 62 -0.84 -1.81 8.95
CA ILE A 62 -1.91 -2.66 9.50
C ILE A 62 -2.52 -3.54 8.40
N VAL A 63 -2.76 -3.00 7.21
CA VAL A 63 -3.25 -3.79 6.06
C VAL A 63 -2.30 -4.94 5.72
N ARG A 64 -1.00 -4.66 5.62
CA ARG A 64 0.04 -5.66 5.33
C ARG A 64 0.18 -6.71 6.42
N TYR A 65 -0.04 -6.35 7.68
CA TYR A 65 -0.01 -7.30 8.80
C TYR A 65 -1.23 -8.24 8.81
N ARG A 66 -2.38 -7.79 8.27
CA ARG A 66 -3.64 -8.52 8.26
C ARG A 66 -3.89 -9.35 7.00
N THR A 67 -3.16 -9.06 5.92
CA THR A 67 -3.24 -9.75 4.61
C THR A 67 -2.38 -11.00 4.61
#